data_AF-A0A095ZRY1-F1
#
_entry.id   AF-A0A095ZRY1-F1
#
_cell.length_a   1.000
_cell.length_b   1.000
_cell.length_c   1.000
_cell.angle_alpha   90.00
_cell.angle_beta   90.00
_cell.angle_gamma   90.00
#
_symmetry.space_group_name_H-M   'P 1'
#
loop_
_entity.id
_entity.type
_entity.pdbx_description
1 polymer ?
#
loop_
_entity_poly.entity_id
_entity_poly.type
_entity_poly.pdbx_seq_one_letter_code
_entity_poly.pdbx_strand_id
1 'polypeptide(L)'
;MMKKPVRNEEAAQEFLHTAFVLGTDTLIEDVHTVPAGTIAEFSSTKAVRLTAHASAFNHEQTQNDPDALMEEFYQTILELTSNFVDDAHGHQILIPLSGGADSRLFMTALREVGADNVLAFTYGVKDSSEAEISRMVATGLGYEWKFVELDPAKVRRRWYSPDTTAFLKDTWSGNALP
;
A
#
# COMPACT_ATOMS: atom_id res chain seq x y z
N MET A 1 10.22 2.06 -35.76
CA MET A 1 10.24 0.69 -35.20
C MET A 1 10.78 0.82 -33.78
N MET A 2 10.01 0.47 -32.74
CA MET A 2 10.51 0.54 -31.37
C MET A 2 11.66 -0.45 -31.21
N LYS A 3 12.76 -0.01 -30.61
CA LYS A 3 13.83 -0.93 -30.19
C LYS A 3 13.25 -1.92 -29.19
N LYS A 4 13.70 -3.17 -29.23
CA LYS A 4 13.37 -4.14 -28.18
C LYS A 4 13.94 -3.62 -26.86
N PRO A 5 13.20 -3.77 -25.74
CA PRO A 5 13.74 -3.43 -24.43
C PRO A 5 14.99 -4.27 -24.14
N VAL A 6 15.99 -3.63 -23.55
CA VAL A 6 17.24 -4.26 -23.10
C VAL A 6 17.17 -4.38 -21.58
N ARG A 7 17.67 -5.49 -21.02
CA ARG A 7 17.69 -5.70 -19.57
C ARG A 7 18.80 -4.86 -18.95
N ASN A 8 18.48 -4.09 -17.91
CA ASN A 8 19.49 -3.48 -17.06
C ASN A 8 20.12 -4.59 -16.17
N GLU A 9 21.38 -4.95 -16.45
CA GLU A 9 22.06 -6.05 -15.76
C GLU A 9 22.39 -5.72 -14.30
N GLU A 10 22.70 -4.46 -13.98
CA GLU A 10 23.00 -4.04 -12.60
C GLU A 10 21.74 -4.10 -11.73
N ALA A 11 20.64 -3.50 -12.21
CA ALA A 11 19.34 -3.59 -11.55
C ALA A 11 18.85 -5.05 -11.43
N ALA A 12 19.16 -5.91 -12.42
CA ALA A 12 18.82 -7.33 -12.35
C ALA A 12 19.59 -8.07 -11.25
N GLN A 13 20.88 -7.78 -11.04
CA GLN A 13 21.63 -8.36 -9.93
C GLN A 13 21.08 -7.90 -8.58
N GLU A 14 20.78 -6.61 -8.44
CA GLU A 14 20.16 -6.06 -7.23
C GLU A 14 18.83 -6.76 -6.92
N PHE A 15 17.92 -6.79 -7.90
CA PHE A 15 16.60 -7.37 -7.77
C PHE A 15 16.64 -8.83 -7.33
N LEU A 16 17.63 -9.61 -7.77
CA LEU A 16 17.80 -11.00 -7.33
C LEU A 16 18.06 -11.13 -5.82
N HIS A 17 18.61 -10.10 -5.19
CA HIS A 17 18.92 -10.10 -3.75
C HIS A 17 17.85 -9.42 -2.90
N THR A 18 17.18 -8.39 -3.42
CA THR A 18 16.26 -7.52 -2.65
C THR A 18 14.80 -7.67 -3.05
N ALA A 19 14.51 -8.26 -4.23
CA ALA A 19 13.19 -8.32 -4.88
C ALA A 19 12.61 -6.95 -5.30
N PHE A 20 13.44 -5.90 -5.31
CA PHE A 20 13.12 -4.56 -5.83
C PHE A 20 14.40 -3.83 -6.27
N VAL A 21 14.27 -2.85 -7.15
CA VAL A 21 15.39 -2.01 -7.63
C VAL A 21 15.44 -0.71 -6.83
N LEU A 22 16.62 -0.28 -6.40
CA LEU A 22 16.81 0.95 -5.64
C LEU A 22 16.85 2.19 -6.55
N GLY A 23 16.54 3.35 -5.95
CA GLY A 23 16.62 4.63 -6.63
C GLY A 23 15.56 4.77 -7.72
N THR A 24 15.99 5.23 -8.90
CA THR A 24 15.11 5.48 -10.05
C THR A 24 15.19 4.40 -11.10
N ASP A 25 16.05 3.41 -10.96
CA ASP A 25 16.26 2.43 -12.02
C ASP A 25 15.11 1.42 -12.11
N THR A 26 15.02 0.79 -13.28
CA THR A 26 14.18 -0.37 -13.51
C THR A 26 15.01 -1.48 -14.12
N LEU A 27 14.44 -2.67 -14.23
CA LEU A 27 15.00 -3.83 -14.90
C LEU A 27 15.13 -3.64 -16.42
N ILE A 28 14.65 -2.52 -16.97
CA ILE A 28 14.76 -2.16 -18.38
C ILE A 28 15.74 -0.98 -18.52
N GLU A 29 16.73 -1.15 -19.38
CA GLU A 29 17.71 -0.10 -19.69
C GLU A 29 17.02 1.14 -20.28
N ASP A 30 17.51 2.34 -19.91
CA ASP A 30 16.95 3.65 -20.26
C ASP A 30 15.49 3.89 -19.81
N VAL A 31 14.94 3.06 -18.93
CA VAL A 31 13.63 3.26 -18.31
C VAL A 31 13.81 3.50 -16.81
N HIS A 32 13.33 4.66 -16.37
CA HIS A 32 13.47 5.11 -14.99
C HIS A 32 12.13 5.51 -14.38
N THR A 33 12.00 5.36 -13.07
CA THR A 33 10.86 5.84 -12.29
C THR A 33 11.07 7.30 -11.89
N VAL A 34 9.97 8.06 -11.80
CA VAL A 34 10.01 9.42 -11.24
C VAL A 34 10.10 9.29 -9.72
N PRO A 35 11.12 9.89 -9.07
CA PRO A 35 11.22 9.85 -7.61
C PRO A 35 9.96 10.40 -6.94
N ALA A 36 9.55 9.78 -5.83
CA ALA A 36 8.45 10.30 -5.02
C ALA A 36 8.71 11.75 -4.59
N GLY A 37 7.67 12.59 -4.62
CA GLY A 37 7.79 13.99 -4.22
C GLY A 37 8.61 14.86 -5.19
N THR A 38 8.79 14.45 -6.44
CA THR A 38 9.46 15.27 -7.47
C THR A 38 8.54 15.63 -8.62
N ILE A 39 8.78 16.79 -9.23
CA ILE A 39 8.18 17.23 -10.49
C ILE A 39 9.16 16.88 -11.62
N ALA A 40 8.69 16.15 -12.63
CA ALA A 40 9.43 15.86 -13.85
C ALA A 40 8.95 16.74 -15.00
N GLU A 41 9.81 17.62 -15.50
CA GLU A 41 9.52 18.50 -16.62
C GLU A 41 10.25 18.04 -17.89
N PHE A 42 9.48 17.78 -18.94
CA PHE A 42 9.97 17.29 -20.22
C PHE A 42 10.05 18.43 -21.23
N SER A 43 11.20 18.59 -21.90
CA SER A 43 11.36 19.55 -22.98
C SER A 43 11.18 18.91 -24.37
N SER A 44 10.93 19.74 -25.38
CA SER A 44 10.95 19.33 -26.79
C SER A 44 12.31 18.83 -27.26
N THR A 45 13.39 19.15 -26.52
CA THR A 45 14.75 18.64 -26.76
C THR A 45 15.01 17.28 -26.09
N LYS A 46 13.98 16.64 -25.53
CA LYS A 46 14.05 15.38 -24.78
C LYS A 46 14.86 15.46 -23.48
N ALA A 47 15.17 16.66 -23.00
CA ALA A 47 15.75 16.83 -21.68
C ALA A 47 14.65 16.65 -20.62
N VAL A 48 15.01 16.02 -19.51
CA VAL A 48 14.15 15.90 -18.33
C VAL A 48 14.79 16.67 -17.20
N ARG A 49 14.05 17.61 -16.62
CA ARG A 49 14.43 18.29 -15.37
C ARG A 49 13.61 17.71 -14.23
N LEU A 50 14.29 17.18 -13.21
CA LEU A 50 13.66 16.74 -11.98
C LEU A 50 13.84 17.83 -10.93
N THR A 51 12.76 18.23 -10.26
CA THR A 51 12.79 19.20 -9.16
C THR A 51 12.08 18.62 -7.95
N ALA A 52 12.73 18.66 -6.79
CA ALA A 52 12.11 18.28 -5.52
C ALA A 52 10.90 19.20 -5.23
N HIS A 53 9.77 18.60 -4.92
CA HIS A 53 8.51 19.27 -4.64
C HIS A 53 8.04 19.04 -3.22
N ALA A 54 8.20 17.82 -2.71
CA ALA A 54 7.89 17.45 -1.34
C ALA A 54 8.93 16.44 -0.83
N SER A 55 9.36 16.61 0.42
CA SER A 55 10.13 15.59 1.14
C SER A 55 9.22 14.90 2.15
N ALA A 56 9.23 13.57 2.18
CA ALA A 56 8.56 12.79 3.21
C ALA A 56 9.32 12.80 4.55
N PHE A 57 10.55 13.31 4.58
CA PHE A 57 11.42 13.24 5.73
C PHE A 57 12.01 14.61 6.05
N ASN A 58 11.47 15.26 7.07
CA ASN A 58 12.15 16.32 7.80
C ASN A 58 12.74 15.68 9.06
N HIS A 59 14.06 15.46 9.08
CA HIS A 59 14.75 14.81 10.19
C HIS A 59 15.08 15.78 11.35
N GLU A 60 14.29 16.83 11.52
CA GLU A 60 14.48 17.71 12.67
C GLU A 60 14.01 16.97 13.92
N GLN A 61 14.96 16.56 14.75
CA GLN A 61 14.64 16.01 16.06
C GLN A 61 14.11 17.14 16.94
N THR A 62 12.82 17.12 17.21
CA THR A 62 12.17 18.04 18.12
C THR A 62 12.20 17.49 19.54
N GLN A 63 12.53 18.32 20.54
CA GLN A 63 12.37 17.98 21.96
C GLN A 63 10.95 18.27 22.44
N ASN A 64 9.95 17.72 21.74
CA ASN A 64 8.56 17.95 22.08
C ASN A 64 8.15 17.07 23.27
N ASP A 65 7.20 17.59 24.06
CA ASP A 65 6.59 16.86 25.15
C ASP A 65 5.86 15.61 24.63
N PRO A 66 6.14 14.40 25.16
CA PRO A 66 5.51 13.17 24.68
C PRO A 66 3.98 13.18 24.75
N ASP A 67 3.39 13.78 25.79
CA ASP A 67 1.94 13.83 25.94
C ASP A 67 1.30 14.74 24.88
N ALA A 68 1.92 15.90 24.60
CA ALA A 68 1.51 16.78 23.52
C ALA A 68 1.60 16.10 22.14
N LEU A 69 2.67 15.32 21.89
CA LEU A 69 2.82 14.56 20.64
C LEU A 69 1.75 13.47 20.50
N MET A 70 1.40 12.80 21.59
CA MET A 70 0.34 11.78 21.59
C MET A 70 -1.03 12.38 21.32
N GLU A 71 -1.33 13.55 21.88
CA GLU A 71 -2.57 14.28 21.59
C GLU A 71 -2.61 14.73 20.13
N GLU A 72 -1.53 15.31 19.61
CA GLU A 72 -1.44 15.72 18.21
C GLU A 72 -1.61 14.53 17.25
N PHE A 73 -0.95 13.41 17.55
CA PHE A 73 -1.10 12.17 16.79
C PHE A 73 -2.56 11.70 16.79
N TYR A 74 -3.20 11.65 17.95
CA TYR A 74 -4.58 11.21 18.07
C TYR A 74 -5.56 12.12 17.30
N GLN A 75 -5.46 13.43 17.46
CA GLN A 75 -6.29 14.39 16.72
C GLN A 75 -6.07 14.29 15.22
N THR A 76 -4.82 14.14 14.77
CA THR A 76 -4.49 13.95 13.35
C THR A 76 -5.12 12.68 12.79
N ILE A 77 -5.07 11.56 13.53
CA ILE A 77 -5.71 10.31 13.10
C ILE A 77 -7.22 10.49 12.98
N LEU A 78 -7.88 11.15 13.93
CA LEU A 78 -9.32 11.39 13.87
C LEU A 78 -9.71 12.31 12.70
N GLU A 79 -8.96 13.39 12.48
CA GLU A 79 -9.20 14.31 11.36
C GLU A 79 -9.05 13.59 10.01
N LEU A 80 -7.94 12.87 9.79
CA LEU A 80 -7.71 12.14 8.56
C LEU A 80 -8.76 11.04 8.34
N THR A 81 -9.18 10.36 9.41
CA THR A 81 -10.22 9.33 9.32
C THR A 81 -11.58 9.94 9.02
N SER A 82 -11.93 11.08 9.60
CA SER A 82 -13.17 11.81 9.28
C SER A 82 -13.20 12.23 7.81
N ASN A 83 -12.12 12.84 7.32
CA ASN A 83 -12.01 13.24 5.92
C ASN A 83 -12.14 12.03 4.98
N PHE A 84 -11.50 10.91 5.31
CA PHE A 84 -11.61 9.66 4.56
C PHE A 84 -13.07 9.13 4.52
N VAL A 85 -13.81 9.22 5.62
CA VAL A 85 -15.22 8.81 5.68
C VAL A 85 -16.10 9.74 4.83
N ASP A 86 -15.85 11.05 4.87
CA ASP A 86 -16.56 12.03 4.05
C ASP A 86 -16.29 11.82 2.54
N ASP A 87 -15.04 11.54 2.18
CA ASP A 87 -14.59 11.22 0.82
C ASP A 87 -15.16 9.90 0.31
N ALA A 88 -15.54 8.98 1.20
CA ALA A 88 -16.25 7.76 0.82
C ALA A 88 -17.67 8.06 0.31
N HIS A 89 -18.22 9.27 0.55
CA HIS A 89 -19.53 9.70 0.05
C HIS A 89 -20.66 8.69 0.33
N GLY A 90 -20.63 8.05 1.50
CA GLY A 90 -21.60 7.02 1.92
C GLY A 90 -21.39 5.64 1.29
N HIS A 91 -20.41 5.46 0.39
CA HIS A 91 -20.02 4.14 -0.10
C HIS A 91 -19.48 3.25 1.02
N GLN A 92 -19.59 1.94 0.83
CA GLN A 92 -19.10 0.99 1.81
C GLN A 92 -17.57 1.02 1.86
N ILE A 93 -17.03 1.21 3.05
CA ILE A 93 -15.60 1.16 3.33
C ILE A 93 -15.22 -0.29 3.59
N LEU A 94 -14.32 -0.83 2.76
CA LEU A 94 -13.78 -2.19 2.93
C LEU A 94 -12.42 -2.14 3.61
N ILE A 95 -12.30 -2.76 4.78
CA ILE A 95 -11.06 -2.77 5.56
C ILE A 95 -10.44 -4.17 5.57
N PRO A 96 -9.26 -4.38 4.97
CA PRO A 96 -8.48 -5.59 5.20
C PRO A 96 -7.92 -5.54 6.63
N LEU A 97 -8.61 -6.21 7.54
CA LEU A 97 -8.31 -6.19 8.97
C LEU A 97 -7.33 -7.33 9.30
N SER A 98 -6.29 -7.01 10.06
CA SER A 98 -5.33 -7.99 10.60
C SER A 98 -5.39 -7.99 12.13
N GLY A 99 -4.56 -8.82 12.77
CA GLY A 99 -4.35 -8.76 14.22
C GLY A 99 -3.41 -7.63 14.67
N GLY A 100 -2.86 -6.85 13.74
CA GLY A 100 -1.84 -5.82 13.99
C GLY A 100 -2.37 -4.61 14.77
N ALA A 101 -1.46 -3.78 15.30
CA ALA A 101 -1.85 -2.55 15.98
C ALA A 101 -2.46 -1.52 15.01
N ASP A 102 -1.87 -1.37 13.82
CA ASP A 102 -2.23 -0.32 12.86
C ASP A 102 -3.65 -0.49 12.32
N SER A 103 -3.99 -1.70 11.88
CA SER A 103 -5.33 -1.99 11.34
C SER A 103 -6.42 -1.88 12.43
N ARG A 104 -6.08 -2.20 13.68
CA ARG A 104 -6.95 -1.99 14.84
C ARG A 104 -7.14 -0.51 15.16
N LEU A 105 -6.07 0.28 15.15
CA LEU A 105 -6.12 1.74 15.35
C LEU A 105 -7.04 2.39 14.33
N PHE A 106 -6.89 2.04 13.05
CA PHE A 106 -7.74 2.60 12.01
C PHE A 106 -9.22 2.19 12.17
N MET A 107 -9.48 0.93 12.52
CA MET A 107 -10.83 0.44 12.78
C MET A 107 -11.49 1.13 13.97
N THR A 108 -10.74 1.38 15.05
CA THR A 108 -11.25 2.13 16.21
C THR A 108 -11.50 3.60 15.86
N ALA A 109 -10.62 4.23 15.09
CA ALA A 109 -10.80 5.60 14.63
C ALA A 109 -12.06 5.74 13.75
N LEU A 110 -12.31 4.79 12.84
CA LEU A 110 -13.55 4.75 12.04
C LEU A 110 -14.79 4.71 12.93
N ARG A 111 -14.77 3.88 13.98
CA ARG A 111 -15.90 3.80 14.93
C ARG A 111 -16.11 5.11 15.67
N GLU A 112 -15.02 5.75 16.06
CA GLU A 112 -15.05 6.98 16.83
C GLU A 112 -15.58 8.17 16.05
N VAL A 113 -15.19 8.31 14.77
CA VAL A 113 -15.73 9.36 13.88
C VAL A 113 -17.14 9.05 13.36
N GLY A 114 -17.72 7.90 13.74
CA GLY A 114 -19.10 7.54 13.41
C GLY A 114 -19.28 6.94 12.01
N ALA A 115 -18.29 6.25 11.47
CA ALA A 115 -18.45 5.52 10.21
C ALA A 115 -19.43 4.34 10.41
N ASP A 116 -20.56 4.33 9.69
CA ASP A 116 -21.57 3.27 9.83
C ASP A 116 -21.47 2.18 8.76
N ASN A 117 -21.08 2.54 7.53
CA ASN A 117 -21.06 1.63 6.38
C ASN A 117 -19.67 1.00 6.18
N VAL A 118 -19.20 0.23 7.16
CA VAL A 118 -17.88 -0.42 7.13
C VAL A 118 -18.04 -1.94 7.13
N LEU A 119 -17.30 -2.61 6.25
CA LEU A 119 -17.16 -4.07 6.23
C LEU A 119 -15.68 -4.43 6.37
N ALA A 120 -15.34 -5.06 7.49
CA ALA A 120 -14.02 -5.64 7.67
C ALA A 120 -13.93 -7.01 7.00
N PHE A 121 -12.76 -7.34 6.49
CA PHE A 121 -12.49 -8.68 6.00
C PHE A 121 -11.05 -9.09 6.27
N THR A 122 -10.83 -10.39 6.35
CA THR A 122 -9.51 -10.98 6.51
C THR A 122 -9.40 -12.16 5.57
N TYR A 123 -8.27 -12.28 4.88
CA TYR A 123 -7.96 -13.42 4.04
C TYR A 123 -6.84 -14.26 4.68
N GLY A 124 -6.88 -15.57 4.47
CA GLY A 124 -5.85 -16.45 5.01
C GLY A 124 -6.19 -17.92 4.87
N VAL A 125 -5.27 -18.78 5.30
CA VAL A 125 -5.57 -20.21 5.44
C VAL A 125 -6.65 -20.41 6.50
N LYS A 126 -7.43 -21.47 6.34
CA LYS A 126 -8.47 -21.85 7.30
C LYS A 126 -7.91 -21.90 8.73
N ASP A 127 -8.71 -21.45 9.70
CA ASP A 127 -8.41 -21.45 11.14
C ASP A 127 -7.16 -20.64 11.52
N SER A 128 -6.84 -19.56 10.79
CA SER A 128 -5.73 -18.68 11.15
C SER A 128 -6.03 -17.86 12.42
N SER A 129 -5.03 -17.73 13.30
CA SER A 129 -5.15 -16.93 14.53
C SER A 129 -5.44 -15.46 14.24
N GLU A 130 -4.92 -14.92 13.13
CA GLU A 130 -5.18 -13.55 12.70
C GLU A 130 -6.65 -13.32 12.31
N ALA A 131 -7.31 -14.33 11.72
CA ALA A 131 -8.74 -14.25 11.39
C ALA A 131 -9.60 -14.17 12.66
N GLU A 132 -9.25 -14.92 13.70
CA GLU A 132 -10.00 -14.86 14.96
C GLU A 132 -9.83 -13.50 15.67
N ILE A 133 -8.61 -12.95 15.71
CA ILE A 133 -8.35 -11.64 16.33
C ILE A 133 -9.09 -10.53 15.57
N SER A 134 -8.98 -10.50 14.24
CA SER A 134 -9.65 -9.49 13.41
C SER A 134 -11.18 -9.58 13.54
N ARG A 135 -11.74 -10.79 13.57
CA ARG A 135 -13.17 -11.02 13.83
C ARG A 135 -13.60 -10.44 15.17
N MET A 136 -12.85 -10.69 16.23
CA MET A 136 -13.14 -10.15 17.56
C MET A 136 -13.11 -8.61 17.59
N VAL A 137 -12.13 -7.99 16.93
CA VAL A 137 -12.01 -6.53 16.85
C VAL A 137 -13.21 -5.94 16.11
N ALA A 138 -13.51 -6.41 14.90
CA ALA A 138 -14.57 -5.87 14.08
C ALA A 138 -15.93 -5.98 14.76
N THR A 139 -16.26 -7.19 15.25
CA THR A 139 -17.53 -7.45 15.91
C THR A 139 -17.65 -6.72 17.25
N GLY A 140 -16.55 -6.57 18.01
CA GLY A 140 -16.51 -5.79 19.25
C GLY A 140 -16.78 -4.29 19.04
N LEU A 141 -16.47 -3.76 17.85
CA LEU A 141 -16.77 -2.39 17.45
C LEU A 141 -18.13 -2.23 16.74
N GLY A 142 -18.87 -3.33 16.58
CA GLY A 142 -20.20 -3.36 15.95
C GLY A 142 -20.19 -3.43 14.42
N TYR A 143 -19.06 -3.75 13.80
CA TYR A 143 -18.92 -3.84 12.36
C TYR A 143 -19.14 -5.26 11.82
N GLU A 144 -19.60 -5.34 10.57
CA GLU A 144 -19.62 -6.60 9.84
C GLU A 144 -18.20 -7.10 9.58
N TRP A 145 -18.03 -8.43 9.61
CA TRP A 145 -16.75 -9.07 9.34
C TRP A 145 -16.92 -10.29 8.42
N LYS A 146 -16.02 -10.44 7.45
CA LYS A 146 -15.99 -11.60 6.53
C LYS A 146 -14.63 -12.25 6.46
N PHE A 147 -14.61 -13.58 6.47
CA PHE A 147 -13.42 -14.35 6.17
C PHE A 147 -13.36 -14.73 4.69
N VAL A 148 -12.19 -14.57 4.09
CA VAL A 148 -11.89 -15.03 2.73
C VAL A 148 -10.86 -16.16 2.82
N GLU A 149 -11.33 -17.41 2.77
CA GLU A 149 -10.45 -18.56 2.83
C GLU A 149 -9.56 -18.66 1.58
N LEU A 150 -8.26 -18.67 1.80
CA LEU A 150 -7.24 -18.90 0.79
C LEU A 150 -6.81 -20.36 0.83
N ASP A 151 -7.52 -21.20 0.07
CA ASP A 151 -7.14 -22.59 -0.18
C ASP A 151 -5.78 -22.64 -0.92
N PRO A 152 -4.72 -23.22 -0.31
CA PRO A 152 -3.38 -23.19 -0.90
C PRO A 152 -3.29 -23.84 -2.29
N ALA A 153 -4.09 -24.88 -2.55
CA ALA A 153 -4.10 -25.56 -3.84
C ALA A 153 -4.82 -24.72 -4.91
N LYS A 154 -5.92 -24.06 -4.56
CA LYS A 154 -6.63 -23.14 -5.46
C LYS A 154 -5.80 -21.90 -5.76
N VAL A 155 -5.18 -21.29 -4.75
CA VAL A 155 -4.28 -20.13 -4.91
C VAL A 155 -3.12 -20.50 -5.82
N ARG A 156 -2.44 -21.63 -5.56
CA ARG A 156 -1.35 -22.12 -6.43
C ARG A 156 -1.83 -22.31 -7.86
N ARG A 157 -2.96 -22.96 -8.08
CA ARG A 157 -3.51 -23.18 -9.43
C ARG A 157 -3.83 -21.85 -10.13
N ARG A 158 -4.39 -20.87 -9.42
CA ARG A 158 -4.69 -19.55 -9.97
C ARG A 158 -3.43 -18.77 -10.30
N TRP A 159 -2.41 -18.84 -9.45
CA TRP A 159 -1.13 -18.16 -9.64
C TRP A 159 -0.43 -18.61 -10.93
N TYR A 160 -0.46 -19.91 -11.23
CA TYR A 160 0.09 -20.46 -12.47
C TYR A 160 -0.88 -20.43 -13.65
N SER A 161 -2.03 -19.75 -13.56
CA SER A 161 -2.96 -19.67 -14.68
C SER A 161 -2.51 -18.64 -15.73
N PRO A 162 -2.92 -18.79 -17.00
CA PRO A 162 -2.64 -17.81 -18.06
C PRO A 162 -3.11 -16.39 -17.71
N ASP A 163 -4.26 -16.26 -17.04
CA ASP A 163 -4.81 -14.95 -16.63
C ASP A 163 -3.90 -14.21 -15.65
N THR A 164 -3.27 -14.91 -14.68
CA THR A 164 -2.28 -14.26 -13.80
C THR A 164 -1.05 -13.86 -14.61
N THR A 165 -0.60 -14.69 -15.55
CA THR A 165 0.53 -14.33 -16.42
C THR A 165 0.24 -13.07 -17.26
N ALA A 166 -0.99 -12.93 -17.76
CA ALA A 166 -1.43 -11.73 -18.48
C ALA A 166 -1.46 -10.52 -17.54
N PHE A 167 -2.08 -10.65 -16.38
CA PHE A 167 -2.10 -9.62 -15.35
C PHE A 167 -0.69 -9.14 -14.99
N LEU A 168 0.24 -10.05 -14.71
CA LEU A 168 1.62 -9.72 -14.37
C LEU A 168 2.33 -8.97 -15.51
N LYS A 169 2.05 -9.30 -16.77
CA LYS A 169 2.62 -8.55 -17.91
C LYS A 169 2.09 -7.13 -18.00
N ASP A 170 0.83 -6.93 -17.61
CA ASP A 170 0.16 -5.63 -17.71
C ASP A 170 0.46 -4.73 -16.50
N THR A 171 0.74 -5.31 -15.33
CA THR A 171 0.96 -4.56 -14.07
C THR A 171 2.40 -4.45 -13.63
N TRP A 172 3.30 -5.22 -14.25
CA TRP A 172 4.72 -5.14 -13.94
C TRP A 172 5.29 -3.76 -14.29
N SER A 173 5.80 -3.07 -13.29
CA SER A 173 6.42 -1.74 -13.39
C SER A 173 7.94 -1.77 -13.59
N GLY A 174 8.55 -2.96 -13.66
CA GLY A 174 9.99 -3.09 -13.90
C GLY A 174 10.87 -2.84 -12.69
N ASN A 175 10.31 -2.52 -11.51
CA ASN A 175 11.10 -2.12 -10.36
C ASN A 175 10.86 -2.96 -9.09
N ALA A 176 9.79 -3.76 -9.03
CA ALA A 176 9.47 -4.63 -7.89
C ALA A 176 8.68 -5.84 -8.36
N LEU A 177 8.66 -6.90 -7.55
CA LEU A 177 7.63 -7.93 -7.72
C LEU A 177 6.25 -7.32 -7.42
N PRO A 178 5.22 -7.61 -8.23
CA PRO A 178 3.85 -7.22 -7.94
C PRO A 178 3.25 -7.98 -6.75
#